data_AF-A0A7G2C2K9-F1
#
_entry.id   AF-A0A7G2C2K9-F1
#
_cell.length_a   1.000
_cell.length_b   1.000
_cell.length_c   1.000
_cell.angle_alpha   90.00
_cell.angle_beta   90.00
_cell.angle_gamma   90.00
#
_symmetry.space_group_name_H-M   'P 1'
#
loop_
_entity.id
_entity.type
_entity.pdbx_description
1 polymer ?
#
loop_
_entity_poly.entity_id
_entity_poly.type
_entity_poly.pdbx_seq_one_letter_code
_entity_poly.pdbx_strand_id
1 'polypeptide(L)'
;MSRRVLLKLLSVVALLSLGASACTDPNCNNCPSHPNDCYGCNAGWFNTQFLDNSVWGCVRQVPNCLYHNHDGTCGDCYDGYSLQNGACITCVSGCKRCDTPGICVVCKAADHAVNNDGKACVTCNVANCVTCSQNDKCHACANGFTNVNGFCIACSTVGCSECKKANVCSKCADTKAVPTLDGKQCVTAVSNCEEYSNGGCSKCKSGYSLSGNQCVSCPIANCNMCSKSDQCDSCNAVDSVKQETSEDGKACVANIYKCTKYSSSGACTECVTGYTSDATGKKCVECSVDGCGRCDERNVCVACKDKYTLSSENKCIPGCDVENCFSCVTPNQCSACRGGFALSNVTKACVTCTDPKCRVCHADTPDVCTTFFTDAEMGKTTLKWWVWLLVAIGAAGVVALIIALILWCCRSPDMIEVQYEENYYDEGKSKGSSSRSGSSQSSASQGSSESDSATQEEGSSRSSRTSSSLRE
;
A
#
# COMPACT_ATOMS: atom_id res chain seq x y z
N MET A 1 140.07 17.57 -23.24
CA MET A 1 138.83 18.07 -23.86
C MET A 1 137.97 16.91 -24.36
N SER A 2 136.70 17.17 -24.71
CA SER A 2 135.83 16.39 -25.63
C SER A 2 135.92 14.86 -25.71
N ARG A 3 135.64 14.15 -24.60
CA ARG A 3 134.87 12.89 -24.66
C ARG A 3 133.46 13.00 -24.06
N ARG A 4 133.15 14.11 -23.37
CA ARG A 4 131.85 14.43 -22.75
C ARG A 4 130.93 15.34 -23.60
N VAL A 5 131.38 15.79 -24.77
CA VAL A 5 130.59 16.68 -25.66
C VAL A 5 129.80 15.88 -26.69
N LEU A 6 130.43 14.90 -27.35
CA LEU A 6 129.79 14.15 -28.44
C LEU A 6 128.60 13.28 -27.97
N LEU A 7 128.71 12.64 -26.79
CA LEU A 7 127.57 11.91 -26.19
C LEU A 7 126.43 12.85 -25.76
N LYS A 8 126.70 14.12 -25.45
CA LYS A 8 125.64 15.09 -25.11
C LYS A 8 124.85 15.56 -26.34
N LEU A 9 125.45 15.56 -27.53
CA LEU A 9 124.72 15.88 -28.77
C LEU A 9 123.75 14.75 -29.17
N LEU A 10 124.16 13.49 -29.05
CA LEU A 10 123.27 12.33 -29.31
C LEU A 10 122.12 12.20 -28.28
N SER A 11 122.32 12.67 -27.04
CA SER A 11 121.30 12.62 -25.98
C SER A 11 120.28 13.77 -26.00
N VAL A 12 120.47 14.81 -26.82
CA VAL A 12 119.51 15.94 -26.94
C VAL A 12 118.54 15.74 -28.09
N VAL A 13 118.94 15.10 -29.19
CA VAL A 13 118.03 14.72 -30.28
C VAL A 13 117.02 13.65 -29.82
N ALA A 14 117.39 12.82 -28.84
CA ALA A 14 116.52 11.84 -28.20
C ALA A 14 115.55 12.40 -27.13
N LEU A 15 115.50 13.73 -26.94
CA LEU A 15 114.55 14.41 -26.03
C LEU A 15 113.54 15.31 -26.73
N LEU A 16 113.51 15.32 -28.08
CA LEU A 16 112.46 15.95 -28.89
C LEU A 16 111.24 15.03 -29.12
N SER A 17 111.01 14.06 -28.23
CA SER A 17 109.91 13.08 -28.29
C SER A 17 108.88 13.24 -27.16
N LEU A 18 108.73 14.45 -26.62
CA LEU A 18 107.72 14.81 -25.60
C LEU A 18 106.92 16.05 -26.03
N GLY A 19 106.37 15.99 -27.25
CA GLY A 19 105.35 16.92 -27.75
C GLY A 19 103.96 16.30 -27.87
N ALA A 20 103.83 14.99 -27.71
CA ALA A 20 102.53 14.34 -27.59
C ALA A 20 101.96 14.62 -26.19
N SER A 21 101.06 15.59 -26.09
CA SER A 21 100.21 15.72 -24.91
C SER A 21 99.40 14.44 -24.76
N ALA A 22 99.66 13.68 -23.70
CA ALA A 22 98.82 12.55 -23.33
C ALA A 22 97.40 13.09 -23.07
N CYS A 23 96.42 12.54 -23.80
CA CYS A 23 95.04 12.95 -23.68
C CYS A 23 94.55 12.81 -22.23
N THR A 24 93.81 13.80 -21.74
CA THR A 24 93.22 13.76 -20.39
C THR A 24 92.03 12.80 -20.32
N ASP A 25 91.34 12.60 -21.44
CA ASP A 25 90.36 11.53 -21.62
C ASP A 25 91.05 10.20 -21.99
N PRO A 26 90.95 9.13 -21.18
CA PRO A 26 91.52 7.81 -21.48
C PRO A 26 90.84 7.09 -22.66
N ASN A 27 89.70 7.61 -23.16
CA ASN A 27 89.01 7.08 -24.33
C ASN A 27 89.46 7.74 -25.64
N CYS A 28 90.29 8.78 -25.56
CA CYS A 28 90.95 9.40 -26.71
C CYS A 28 92.29 8.73 -27.04
N ASN A 29 92.66 8.71 -28.33
CA ASN A 29 93.96 8.23 -28.82
C ASN A 29 94.75 9.26 -29.66
N ASN A 30 94.22 10.46 -29.89
CA ASN A 30 94.92 11.50 -30.64
C ASN A 30 94.53 12.92 -30.17
N CYS A 31 95.47 13.61 -29.51
CA CYS A 31 95.33 15.00 -29.07
C CYS A 31 96.48 15.84 -29.66
N PRO A 32 96.30 16.46 -30.85
CA PRO A 32 97.37 17.13 -31.61
C PRO A 32 97.62 18.58 -31.20
N SER A 33 96.65 19.23 -30.55
CA SER A 33 96.58 20.67 -30.26
C SER A 33 96.65 20.97 -28.77
N HIS A 34 95.89 20.24 -27.96
CA HIS A 34 95.78 20.43 -26.52
C HIS A 34 95.37 19.11 -25.83
N PRO A 35 95.76 18.81 -24.57
CA PRO A 35 95.42 17.56 -23.89
C PRO A 35 93.92 17.21 -23.82
N ASN A 36 93.04 18.20 -23.95
CA ASN A 36 91.58 18.07 -23.88
C ASN A 36 90.90 18.03 -25.25
N ASP A 37 91.64 18.21 -26.36
CA ASP A 37 91.08 18.41 -27.70
C ASP A 37 91.34 17.19 -28.57
N CYS A 38 90.34 16.31 -28.62
CA CYS A 38 90.48 14.93 -29.06
C CYS A 38 90.06 14.72 -30.53
N TYR A 39 91.02 14.44 -31.40
CA TYR A 39 90.76 14.19 -32.83
C TYR A 39 90.51 12.71 -33.17
N GLY A 40 90.74 11.78 -32.24
CA GLY A 40 90.58 10.33 -32.49
C GLY A 40 90.19 9.54 -31.24
N CYS A 41 89.20 8.67 -31.37
CA CYS A 41 88.61 7.91 -30.26
C CYS A 41 88.96 6.42 -30.31
N ASN A 42 89.01 5.79 -29.13
CA ASN A 42 89.17 4.34 -28.98
C ASN A 42 87.92 3.58 -29.44
N ALA A 43 88.08 2.32 -29.82
CA ALA A 43 87.01 1.52 -30.40
C ALA A 43 85.76 1.46 -29.48
N GLY A 44 84.59 1.76 -30.04
CA GLY A 44 83.33 1.88 -29.29
C GLY A 44 82.99 3.31 -28.80
N TRP A 45 83.90 4.27 -28.98
CA TRP A 45 83.69 5.69 -28.70
C TRP A 45 83.67 6.50 -29.99
N PHE A 46 82.89 7.57 -29.99
CA PHE A 46 82.61 8.40 -31.16
C PHE A 46 83.07 9.83 -30.88
N ASN A 47 83.73 10.43 -31.87
CA ASN A 47 84.19 11.82 -31.76
C ASN A 47 83.01 12.77 -31.98
N THR A 48 82.83 13.74 -31.07
CA THR A 48 81.79 14.75 -31.10
C THR A 48 82.38 16.13 -30.80
N GLN A 49 81.78 17.18 -31.36
CA GLN A 49 82.16 18.57 -31.11
C GLN A 49 81.23 19.18 -30.07
N PHE A 50 81.78 19.68 -28.96
CA PHE A 50 80.96 20.33 -27.93
C PHE A 50 80.60 21.77 -28.30
N LEU A 51 79.36 22.16 -27.96
CA LEU A 51 78.70 23.38 -28.43
C LEU A 51 79.33 24.70 -27.95
N ASP A 52 80.23 24.67 -26.97
CA ASP A 52 80.70 25.86 -26.24
C ASP A 52 82.11 26.34 -26.63
N ASN A 53 82.99 25.49 -27.17
CA ASN A 53 84.42 25.85 -27.36
C ASN A 53 85.14 25.27 -28.59
N SER A 54 84.45 24.67 -29.57
CA SER A 54 85.07 23.95 -30.73
C SER A 54 85.94 22.75 -30.39
N VAL A 55 86.06 22.40 -29.11
CA VAL A 55 86.81 21.25 -28.58
C VAL A 55 86.12 19.95 -28.98
N TRP A 56 86.92 18.99 -29.44
CA TRP A 56 86.47 17.65 -29.80
C TRP A 56 86.67 16.67 -28.63
N GLY A 57 85.77 15.70 -28.47
CA GLY A 57 85.79 14.74 -27.35
C GLY A 57 85.16 13.40 -27.68
N CYS A 58 85.51 12.37 -26.92
CA CYS A 58 84.99 11.01 -27.11
C CYS A 58 83.78 10.74 -26.20
N VAL A 59 82.66 10.37 -26.81
CA VAL A 59 81.45 9.93 -26.11
C VAL A 59 81.06 8.52 -26.53
N ARG A 60 80.40 7.76 -25.64
CA ARG A 60 79.75 6.51 -26.07
C ARG A 60 78.51 6.85 -26.87
N GLN A 61 78.25 6.09 -27.94
CA GLN A 61 77.09 6.32 -28.80
C GLN A 61 75.78 6.13 -28.02
N VAL A 62 75.06 7.23 -27.79
CA VAL A 62 73.63 7.18 -27.43
C VAL A 62 72.83 7.06 -28.74
N PRO A 63 72.09 5.96 -28.98
CA PRO A 63 71.29 5.80 -30.19
C PRO A 63 70.22 6.88 -30.32
N ASN A 64 70.00 7.35 -31.55
CA ASN A 64 69.00 8.37 -31.90
C ASN A 64 69.20 9.76 -31.25
N CYS A 65 70.40 10.04 -30.76
CA CYS A 65 70.79 11.35 -30.22
C CYS A 65 71.20 12.33 -31.33
N LEU A 66 70.76 13.59 -31.23
CA LEU A 66 71.09 14.68 -32.17
C LEU A 66 72.45 15.31 -31.87
N TYR A 67 72.76 15.54 -30.59
CA TYR A 67 74.09 15.97 -30.11
C TYR A 67 74.32 15.56 -28.65
N HIS A 68 75.58 15.40 -28.24
CA HIS A 68 75.96 14.94 -26.91
C HIS A 68 76.52 16.07 -26.04
N ASN A 69 76.29 15.96 -24.74
CA ASN A 69 76.85 16.83 -23.71
C ASN A 69 78.27 16.38 -23.33
N HIS A 70 79.03 17.25 -22.63
CA HIS A 70 80.39 16.98 -22.17
C HIS A 70 80.50 15.78 -21.19
N ASP A 71 79.42 15.39 -20.51
CA ASP A 71 79.38 14.19 -19.65
C ASP A 71 79.09 12.89 -20.42
N GLY A 72 78.95 12.95 -21.74
CA GLY A 72 78.60 11.83 -22.61
C GLY A 72 77.10 11.49 -22.62
N THR A 73 76.25 12.23 -21.91
CA THR A 73 74.79 12.14 -22.06
C THR A 73 74.34 12.77 -23.36
N CYS A 74 73.13 12.44 -23.80
CA CYS A 74 72.50 13.12 -24.92
C CYS A 74 71.93 14.50 -24.50
N GLY A 75 72.11 15.53 -25.33
CA GLY A 75 71.58 16.88 -25.10
C GLY A 75 70.23 17.14 -25.78
N ASP A 76 69.99 16.54 -26.95
CA ASP A 76 68.68 16.52 -27.64
C ASP A 76 68.57 15.30 -28.56
N CYS A 77 67.36 14.87 -28.90
CA CYS A 77 67.08 13.63 -29.62
C CYS A 77 66.50 13.87 -31.02
N TYR A 78 66.68 12.90 -31.93
CA TYR A 78 66.03 12.97 -33.25
C TYR A 78 64.49 12.84 -33.16
N ASP A 79 63.84 13.39 -34.17
CA ASP A 79 62.41 13.65 -34.23
C ASP A 79 61.54 12.37 -34.12
N GLY A 80 60.89 12.15 -32.97
CA GLY A 80 60.15 10.90 -32.64
C GLY A 80 60.78 10.09 -31.50
N TYR A 81 61.90 10.57 -30.96
CA TYR A 81 62.46 10.14 -29.68
C TYR A 81 62.30 11.27 -28.64
N SER A 82 62.60 11.00 -27.37
CA SER A 82 62.60 12.02 -26.31
C SER A 82 63.70 11.79 -25.30
N LEU A 83 64.27 12.88 -24.78
CA LEU A 83 65.36 12.83 -23.83
C LEU A 83 64.84 12.48 -22.43
N GLN A 84 65.33 11.36 -21.89
CA GLN A 84 65.06 10.91 -20.53
C GLN A 84 66.37 10.40 -19.90
N ASN A 85 66.78 10.99 -18.78
CA ASN A 85 67.98 10.62 -18.03
C ASN A 85 69.27 10.51 -18.90
N GLY A 86 69.43 11.42 -19.86
CA GLY A 86 70.58 11.44 -20.77
C GLY A 86 70.51 10.45 -21.94
N ALA A 87 69.40 9.72 -22.12
CA ALA A 87 69.19 8.77 -23.22
C ALA A 87 67.92 9.12 -24.04
N CYS A 88 67.90 8.71 -25.31
CA CYS A 88 66.76 8.93 -26.20
C CYS A 88 65.79 7.73 -26.16
N ILE A 89 64.65 7.87 -25.50
CA ILE A 89 63.57 6.88 -25.50
C ILE A 89 62.73 7.00 -26.78
N THR A 90 62.18 5.88 -27.26
CA THR A 90 61.33 5.85 -28.46
C THR A 90 59.87 6.21 -28.13
N CYS A 91 59.26 7.08 -28.94
CA CYS A 91 57.87 7.46 -28.81
C CYS A 91 56.96 6.69 -29.79
N VAL A 92 55.65 6.70 -29.53
CA VAL A 92 54.66 6.11 -30.46
C VAL A 92 54.59 6.88 -31.78
N SER A 93 54.10 6.23 -32.84
CA SER A 93 53.93 6.89 -34.15
C SER A 93 53.07 8.15 -34.05
N GLY A 94 53.44 9.19 -34.79
CA GLY A 94 52.80 10.51 -34.74
C GLY A 94 53.14 11.35 -33.49
N CYS A 95 53.89 10.83 -32.52
CA CYS A 95 54.28 11.56 -31.32
C CYS A 95 55.55 12.40 -31.53
N LYS A 96 55.55 13.62 -30.99
CA LYS A 96 56.70 14.53 -30.94
C LYS A 96 57.50 14.39 -29.66
N ARG A 97 56.81 14.26 -28.51
CA ARG A 97 57.44 14.13 -27.19
C ARG A 97 56.72 13.09 -26.34
N CYS A 98 57.47 12.19 -25.72
CA CYS A 98 56.97 11.16 -24.80
C CYS A 98 57.69 11.24 -23.44
N ASP A 99 56.95 10.98 -22.34
CA ASP A 99 57.49 11.01 -20.97
C ASP A 99 57.92 9.61 -20.48
N THR A 100 57.41 8.54 -21.11
CA THR A 100 57.88 7.16 -20.93
C THR A 100 57.77 6.40 -22.26
N PRO A 101 58.53 5.31 -22.47
CA PRO A 101 58.43 4.51 -23.69
C PRO A 101 56.99 4.07 -23.96
N GLY A 102 56.43 4.52 -25.09
CA GLY A 102 55.05 4.22 -25.48
C GLY A 102 53.96 5.19 -24.97
N ILE A 103 54.27 6.23 -24.19
CA ILE A 103 53.30 7.22 -23.69
C ILE A 103 53.65 8.62 -24.22
N CYS A 104 52.86 9.07 -25.19
CA CYS A 104 52.95 10.40 -25.77
C CYS A 104 52.41 11.50 -24.84
N VAL A 105 53.00 12.69 -24.93
CA VAL A 105 52.54 13.91 -24.24
C VAL A 105 52.48 15.13 -25.15
N VAL A 106 53.10 15.10 -26.34
CA VAL A 106 52.95 16.13 -27.39
C VAL A 106 52.96 15.45 -28.77
N CYS A 107 51.98 15.74 -29.63
CA CYS A 107 51.88 15.19 -30.99
C CYS A 107 52.72 15.97 -32.02
N LYS A 108 53.08 15.32 -33.15
CA LYS A 108 53.81 15.97 -34.26
C LYS A 108 52.93 16.90 -35.07
N ALA A 109 51.70 16.50 -35.34
CA ALA A 109 50.70 17.31 -36.05
C ALA A 109 49.91 18.17 -35.05
N ALA A 110 49.69 19.44 -35.38
CA ALA A 110 49.11 20.44 -34.45
C ALA A 110 47.59 20.34 -34.28
N ASP A 111 46.92 19.60 -35.17
CA ASP A 111 45.49 19.26 -35.16
C ASP A 111 45.20 17.92 -34.43
N HIS A 112 46.23 17.19 -34.02
CA HIS A 112 46.11 15.91 -33.31
C HIS A 112 46.28 16.09 -31.81
N ALA A 113 45.35 15.54 -31.04
CA ALA A 113 45.42 15.45 -29.59
C ALA A 113 46.06 14.12 -29.16
N VAL A 114 46.69 14.09 -27.98
CA VAL A 114 47.04 12.83 -27.31
C VAL A 114 45.75 12.14 -26.88
N ASN A 115 45.62 10.85 -27.17
CA ASN A 115 44.43 10.08 -26.81
C ASN A 115 44.35 9.76 -25.31
N ASN A 116 43.20 9.27 -24.84
CA ASN A 116 42.90 9.10 -23.41
C ASN A 116 43.82 8.12 -22.63
N ASP A 117 44.63 7.31 -23.30
CA ASP A 117 45.59 6.39 -22.67
C ASP A 117 47.06 6.71 -23.00
N GLY A 118 47.31 7.82 -23.70
CA GLY A 118 48.63 8.31 -24.09
C GLY A 118 49.30 7.58 -25.25
N LYS A 119 48.74 6.46 -25.75
CA LYS A 119 49.44 5.58 -26.71
C LYS A 119 49.27 5.96 -28.17
N ALA A 120 48.47 6.98 -28.48
CA ALA A 120 48.26 7.46 -29.84
C ALA A 120 48.05 8.99 -29.91
N CYS A 121 48.40 9.55 -31.06
CA CYS A 121 47.97 10.89 -31.48
C CYS A 121 46.78 10.75 -32.43
N VAL A 122 45.68 11.43 -32.15
CA VAL A 122 44.38 11.23 -32.81
C VAL A 122 43.71 12.56 -33.17
N THR A 123 42.94 12.58 -34.26
CA THR A 123 42.01 13.69 -34.54
C THR A 123 40.90 13.74 -33.49
N CYS A 124 40.45 14.94 -33.12
CA CYS A 124 39.45 15.10 -32.05
C CYS A 124 38.41 16.19 -32.38
N ASN A 125 37.84 16.13 -33.58
CA ASN A 125 36.87 17.12 -34.09
C ASN A 125 35.43 16.87 -33.58
N VAL A 126 35.28 16.38 -32.35
CA VAL A 126 33.98 16.07 -31.74
C VAL A 126 33.52 17.25 -30.87
N ALA A 127 32.42 17.89 -31.27
CA ALA A 127 31.87 19.02 -30.53
C ALA A 127 31.55 18.65 -29.07
N ASN A 128 31.95 19.54 -28.13
CA ASN A 128 31.81 19.35 -26.68
C ASN A 128 32.58 18.14 -26.09
N CYS A 129 33.62 17.66 -26.80
CA CYS A 129 34.57 16.68 -26.28
C CYS A 129 35.73 17.35 -25.52
N VAL A 130 36.27 16.65 -24.50
CA VAL A 130 37.44 17.09 -23.71
C VAL A 130 38.67 16.20 -23.98
N THR A 131 38.48 14.90 -24.20
CA THR A 131 39.54 13.95 -24.62
C THR A 131 39.00 12.93 -25.60
N CYS A 132 39.77 12.56 -26.63
CA CYS A 132 39.40 11.50 -27.57
C CYS A 132 40.10 10.16 -27.28
N SER A 133 39.49 9.05 -27.70
CA SER A 133 40.04 7.70 -27.57
C SER A 133 40.66 7.20 -28.87
N GLN A 134 40.06 7.58 -30.00
CA GLN A 134 40.43 7.28 -31.38
C GLN A 134 40.12 8.51 -32.24
N ASN A 135 40.56 8.50 -33.50
CA ASN A 135 40.21 9.55 -34.47
C ASN A 135 38.71 9.82 -34.46
N ASP A 136 38.37 11.05 -34.08
CA ASP A 136 37.02 11.63 -34.02
C ASP A 136 36.01 10.78 -33.22
N LYS A 137 36.51 10.05 -32.21
CA LYS A 137 35.70 9.41 -31.15
C LYS A 137 36.10 9.94 -29.79
N CYS A 138 35.18 10.67 -29.17
CA CYS A 138 35.36 11.16 -27.81
C CYS A 138 35.50 10.02 -26.78
N HIS A 139 36.23 10.31 -25.71
CA HIS A 139 36.31 9.55 -24.47
C HIS A 139 35.53 10.28 -23.38
N ALA A 140 36.01 11.44 -22.92
CA ALA A 140 35.33 12.27 -21.92
C ALA A 140 34.72 13.53 -22.56
N CYS A 141 33.43 13.77 -22.30
CA CYS A 141 32.70 14.95 -22.75
C CYS A 141 32.76 16.11 -21.74
N ALA A 142 32.43 17.32 -22.20
CA ALA A 142 32.31 18.49 -21.34
C ALA A 142 31.11 18.39 -20.39
N ASN A 143 31.13 19.15 -19.29
CA ASN A 143 30.04 19.17 -18.30
C ASN A 143 28.68 19.49 -18.96
N GLY A 144 27.66 18.69 -18.64
CA GLY A 144 26.33 18.76 -19.28
C GLY A 144 26.19 17.94 -20.57
N PHE A 145 27.25 17.28 -21.02
CA PHE A 145 27.24 16.33 -22.13
C PHE A 145 27.63 14.93 -21.67
N THR A 146 27.11 13.91 -22.34
CA THR A 146 27.43 12.50 -22.07
C THR A 146 27.89 11.80 -23.35
N ASN A 147 28.72 10.76 -23.21
CA ASN A 147 29.29 10.03 -24.34
C ASN A 147 28.35 8.90 -24.76
N VAL A 148 27.85 8.96 -26.00
CA VAL A 148 27.13 7.86 -26.63
C VAL A 148 27.85 7.49 -27.93
N ASN A 149 28.41 6.28 -27.96
CA ASN A 149 29.12 5.72 -29.12
C ASN A 149 30.29 6.57 -29.65
N GLY A 150 30.95 7.35 -28.79
CA GLY A 150 32.05 8.26 -29.15
C GLY A 150 31.62 9.69 -29.49
N PHE A 151 30.33 10.01 -29.39
CA PHE A 151 29.79 11.36 -29.63
C PHE A 151 29.25 11.98 -28.34
N CYS A 152 29.50 13.27 -28.14
CA CYS A 152 29.00 14.01 -26.99
C CYS A 152 27.62 14.58 -27.27
N ILE A 153 26.60 14.07 -26.57
CA ILE A 153 25.21 14.51 -26.69
C ILE A 153 24.80 15.30 -25.43
N ALA A 154 23.94 16.31 -25.62
CA ALA A 154 23.43 17.12 -24.51
C ALA A 154 22.63 16.27 -23.52
N CYS A 155 22.91 16.42 -22.24
CA CYS A 155 22.24 15.75 -21.12
C CYS A 155 21.87 16.79 -20.06
N SER A 156 21.12 17.81 -20.47
CA SER A 156 20.70 18.94 -19.62
C SER A 156 19.44 18.63 -18.79
N THR A 157 19.03 17.36 -18.73
CA THR A 157 17.86 16.91 -17.99
C THR A 157 18.08 17.04 -16.47
N VAL A 158 17.21 17.78 -15.79
CA VAL A 158 17.34 18.07 -14.36
C VAL A 158 17.38 16.76 -13.55
N GLY A 159 18.40 16.63 -12.69
CA GLY A 159 18.60 15.45 -11.85
C GLY A 159 19.11 14.21 -12.58
N CYS A 160 19.50 14.30 -13.85
CA CYS A 160 20.10 13.21 -14.61
C CYS A 160 21.63 13.14 -14.45
N SER A 161 22.23 11.95 -14.55
CA SER A 161 23.69 11.74 -14.61
C SER A 161 24.16 11.15 -15.95
N GLU A 162 23.37 10.30 -16.59
CA GLU A 162 23.68 9.71 -17.90
C GLU A 162 22.43 9.69 -18.80
N CYS A 163 22.58 10.06 -20.06
CA CYS A 163 21.50 10.09 -21.06
C CYS A 163 21.75 9.11 -22.22
N LYS A 164 20.69 8.42 -22.66
CA LYS A 164 20.69 7.47 -23.78
C LYS A 164 20.52 8.14 -25.15
N LYS A 165 19.85 9.29 -25.19
CA LYS A 165 19.69 10.21 -26.33
C LYS A 165 19.70 11.65 -25.80
N ALA A 166 19.78 12.64 -26.68
CA ALA A 166 19.82 14.05 -26.27
C ALA A 166 18.63 14.39 -25.34
N ASN A 167 18.92 14.80 -24.11
CA ASN A 167 17.96 15.07 -23.02
C ASN A 167 16.97 13.91 -22.69
N VAL A 168 17.34 12.66 -23.00
CA VAL A 168 16.60 11.45 -22.61
C VAL A 168 17.46 10.65 -21.63
N CYS A 169 17.15 10.81 -20.35
CA CYS A 169 17.88 10.23 -19.22
C CYS A 169 17.79 8.68 -19.21
N SER A 170 18.91 8.03 -18.92
CA SER A 170 19.01 6.61 -18.61
C SER A 170 19.35 6.33 -17.14
N LYS A 171 19.91 7.31 -16.42
CA LYS A 171 20.34 7.17 -15.03
C LYS A 171 20.30 8.51 -14.32
N CYS A 172 19.71 8.54 -13.12
CA CYS A 172 19.61 9.75 -12.32
C CYS A 172 20.90 10.05 -11.54
N ALA A 173 21.03 11.28 -11.05
CA ALA A 173 22.13 11.72 -10.21
C ALA A 173 21.93 11.29 -8.74
N ASP A 174 20.68 11.29 -8.25
CA ASP A 174 20.35 10.62 -6.99
C ASP A 174 20.11 9.12 -7.24
N THR A 175 20.82 8.29 -6.47
CA THR A 175 20.64 6.83 -6.36
C THR A 175 19.21 6.38 -6.00
N LYS A 176 18.41 7.25 -5.38
CA LYS A 176 16.99 7.01 -5.02
C LYS A 176 16.01 7.48 -6.09
N ALA A 177 16.50 8.13 -7.15
CA ALA A 177 15.67 8.58 -8.26
C ALA A 177 15.79 7.64 -9.47
N VAL A 178 14.72 7.57 -10.25
CA VAL A 178 14.60 6.74 -11.46
C VAL A 178 14.08 7.59 -12.62
N PRO A 179 14.55 7.33 -13.86
CA PRO A 179 14.09 8.09 -15.01
C PRO A 179 12.62 7.76 -15.34
N THR A 180 11.88 8.76 -15.81
CA THR A 180 10.55 8.56 -16.39
C THR A 180 10.62 7.72 -17.67
N LEU A 181 9.49 7.16 -18.10
CA LEU A 181 9.38 6.32 -19.31
C LEU A 181 9.81 7.07 -20.59
N ASP A 182 9.65 8.39 -20.63
CA ASP A 182 10.11 9.26 -21.72
C ASP A 182 11.54 9.81 -21.50
N GLY A 183 12.17 9.49 -20.37
CA GLY A 183 13.49 9.94 -19.94
C GLY A 183 13.63 11.43 -19.65
N LYS A 184 12.53 12.22 -19.63
CA LYS A 184 12.62 13.68 -19.49
C LYS A 184 12.72 14.18 -18.05
N GLN A 185 12.46 13.33 -17.06
CA GLN A 185 12.61 13.69 -15.64
C GLN A 185 13.20 12.52 -14.84
N CYS A 186 13.73 12.84 -13.66
CA CYS A 186 14.12 11.89 -12.63
C CYS A 186 13.20 12.06 -11.42
N VAL A 187 12.48 11.01 -11.05
CA VAL A 187 11.49 11.01 -9.96
C VAL A 187 11.89 10.03 -8.87
N THR A 188 11.51 10.30 -7.61
CA THR A 188 11.82 9.43 -6.48
C THR A 188 11.22 8.02 -6.68
N ALA A 189 12.04 6.99 -6.46
CA ALA A 189 11.61 5.60 -6.60
C ALA A 189 10.51 5.25 -5.57
N VAL A 190 9.43 4.65 -6.06
CA VAL A 190 8.30 4.16 -5.28
C VAL A 190 8.40 2.63 -5.18
N SER A 191 8.20 2.09 -3.98
CA SER A 191 8.20 0.64 -3.77
C SER A 191 7.15 -0.05 -4.65
N ASN A 192 7.53 -1.19 -5.24
CA ASN A 192 6.68 -2.01 -6.10
C ASN A 192 6.12 -1.34 -7.37
N CYS A 193 6.64 -0.17 -7.74
CA CYS A 193 6.40 0.42 -9.06
C CYS A 193 7.21 -0.29 -10.16
N GLU A 194 6.66 -0.30 -11.38
CA GLU A 194 7.29 -0.86 -12.59
C GLU A 194 7.67 0.26 -13.59
N GLU A 195 6.74 1.18 -13.87
CA GLU A 195 6.93 2.28 -14.83
C GLU A 195 6.59 3.64 -14.20
N TYR A 196 7.34 4.68 -14.60
CA TYR A 196 7.28 6.02 -14.02
C TYR A 196 6.96 7.09 -15.06
N SER A 197 6.26 8.13 -14.63
CA SER A 197 5.87 9.31 -15.41
C SER A 197 6.21 10.61 -14.67
N ASN A 198 5.94 11.75 -15.29
CA ASN A 198 6.15 13.08 -14.67
C ASN A 198 5.40 13.28 -13.33
N GLY A 199 4.42 12.44 -12.98
CA GLY A 199 3.73 12.48 -11.69
C GLY A 199 4.35 11.60 -10.60
N GLY A 200 5.27 10.70 -10.93
CA GLY A 200 5.71 9.59 -10.06
C GLY A 200 5.39 8.23 -10.70
N CYS A 201 4.97 7.25 -9.90
CA CYS A 201 4.61 5.93 -10.46
C CYS A 201 3.40 6.02 -11.40
N SER A 202 3.47 5.40 -12.57
CA SER A 202 2.35 5.28 -13.52
C SER A 202 1.87 3.85 -13.74
N LYS A 203 2.63 2.84 -13.30
CA LYS A 203 2.24 1.43 -13.38
C LYS A 203 2.94 0.63 -12.29
N CYS A 204 2.19 -0.20 -11.58
CA CYS A 204 2.71 -1.06 -10.52
C CYS A 204 3.07 -2.45 -11.05
N LYS A 205 3.99 -3.13 -10.34
CA LYS A 205 4.33 -4.53 -10.61
C LYS A 205 3.11 -5.42 -10.39
N SER A 206 3.09 -6.58 -11.06
CA SER A 206 2.03 -7.59 -10.89
C SER A 206 1.77 -7.90 -9.40
N GLY A 207 0.49 -7.94 -9.02
CA GLY A 207 0.04 -8.07 -7.62
C GLY A 207 -0.16 -6.76 -6.86
N TYR A 208 0.18 -5.60 -7.44
CA TYR A 208 0.00 -4.28 -6.83
C TYR A 208 -0.89 -3.36 -7.67
N SER A 209 -1.71 -2.55 -7.01
CA SER A 209 -2.58 -1.53 -7.62
C SER A 209 -2.00 -0.13 -7.47
N LEU A 210 -2.24 0.73 -8.46
CA LEU A 210 -1.86 2.13 -8.40
C LEU A 210 -2.96 2.93 -7.67
N SER A 211 -2.65 3.41 -6.47
CA SER A 211 -3.48 4.32 -5.68
C SER A 211 -2.80 5.69 -5.62
N GLY A 212 -3.32 6.66 -6.38
CA GLY A 212 -2.62 7.91 -6.65
C GLY A 212 -1.28 7.66 -7.34
N ASN A 213 -0.18 7.92 -6.63
CA ASN A 213 1.20 7.69 -7.10
C ASN A 213 1.91 6.53 -6.37
N GLN A 214 1.18 5.73 -5.57
CA GLN A 214 1.73 4.64 -4.75
C GLN A 214 1.20 3.27 -5.17
N CYS A 215 2.03 2.24 -5.02
CA CYS A 215 1.66 0.86 -5.31
C CYS A 215 1.24 0.11 -4.05
N VAL A 216 -0.07 -0.08 -3.88
CA VAL A 216 -0.66 -0.78 -2.74
C VAL A 216 -0.85 -2.27 -3.06
N SER A 217 -0.64 -3.14 -2.06
CA SER A 217 -0.93 -4.57 -2.18
C SER A 217 -2.42 -4.81 -1.92
N CYS A 218 -3.02 -5.74 -2.67
CA CYS A 218 -4.43 -6.10 -2.53
C CYS A 218 -4.57 -7.53 -1.96
N PRO A 219 -4.46 -7.74 -0.64
CA PRO A 219 -4.60 -9.07 -0.02
C PRO A 219 -6.02 -9.63 -0.03
N ILE A 220 -7.02 -8.84 -0.46
CA ILE A 220 -8.42 -9.29 -0.61
C ILE A 220 -8.49 -10.32 -1.75
N ALA A 221 -8.98 -11.52 -1.44
CA ALA A 221 -9.11 -12.60 -2.40
C ALA A 221 -9.91 -12.18 -3.64
N ASN A 222 -9.37 -12.48 -4.83
CA ASN A 222 -9.94 -12.14 -6.14
C ASN A 222 -10.10 -10.63 -6.41
N CYS A 223 -9.50 -9.74 -5.61
CA CYS A 223 -9.43 -8.33 -5.94
C CYS A 223 -8.53 -8.09 -7.16
N ASN A 224 -8.91 -7.15 -8.03
CA ASN A 224 -8.14 -6.73 -9.20
C ASN A 224 -7.51 -5.35 -9.01
N MET A 225 -8.29 -4.39 -8.51
CA MET A 225 -7.80 -3.05 -8.15
C MET A 225 -8.25 -2.68 -6.75
N CYS A 226 -7.34 -2.13 -5.96
CA CYS A 226 -7.63 -1.62 -4.61
C CYS A 226 -7.00 -0.23 -4.38
N SER A 227 -7.76 0.69 -3.78
CA SER A 227 -7.27 2.01 -3.36
C SER A 227 -6.55 1.96 -2.01
N LYS A 228 -6.83 0.92 -1.20
CA LYS A 228 -6.18 0.62 0.09
C LYS A 228 -6.03 -0.90 0.24
N SER A 229 -5.13 -1.33 1.12
CA SER A 229 -4.93 -2.76 1.42
C SER A 229 -6.16 -3.48 2.00
N ASP A 230 -7.18 -2.74 2.45
CA ASP A 230 -8.44 -3.25 3.00
C ASP A 230 -9.69 -2.80 2.22
N GLN A 231 -9.53 -2.13 1.07
CA GLN A 231 -10.65 -1.70 0.22
C GLN A 231 -10.38 -2.01 -1.25
N CYS A 232 -11.06 -3.02 -1.77
CA CYS A 232 -11.11 -3.36 -3.18
C CYS A 232 -12.08 -2.43 -3.92
N ASP A 233 -11.69 -1.97 -5.11
CA ASP A 233 -12.52 -1.13 -5.99
C ASP A 233 -13.10 -1.95 -7.15
N SER A 234 -12.38 -2.97 -7.63
CA SER A 234 -12.85 -3.87 -8.69
C SER A 234 -12.30 -5.29 -8.54
N CYS A 235 -13.10 -6.28 -8.92
CA CYS A 235 -12.84 -7.70 -8.70
C CYS A 235 -12.53 -8.46 -10.00
N ASN A 236 -11.66 -9.46 -9.90
CA ASN A 236 -11.43 -10.45 -10.95
C ASN A 236 -12.58 -11.47 -10.99
N ALA A 237 -12.87 -12.01 -12.18
CA ALA A 237 -13.81 -13.12 -12.32
C ALA A 237 -13.21 -14.43 -11.76
N VAL A 238 -14.07 -15.29 -11.22
CA VAL A 238 -13.70 -16.61 -10.66
C VAL A 238 -14.52 -17.66 -11.39
N ASP A 239 -13.88 -18.67 -11.98
CA ASP A 239 -14.54 -19.73 -12.76
C ASP A 239 -15.53 -19.20 -13.81
N SER A 240 -15.15 -18.11 -14.50
CA SER A 240 -15.96 -17.33 -15.44
C SER A 240 -17.20 -16.63 -14.84
N VAL A 241 -17.44 -16.73 -13.53
CA VAL A 241 -18.48 -15.99 -12.81
C VAL A 241 -17.98 -14.57 -12.48
N LYS A 242 -18.71 -13.56 -12.95
CA LYS A 242 -18.44 -12.16 -12.61
C LYS A 242 -18.57 -11.97 -11.08
N GLN A 243 -17.57 -11.33 -10.49
CA GLN A 243 -17.62 -10.87 -9.10
C GLN A 243 -17.99 -9.37 -9.07
N GLU A 244 -18.64 -8.94 -7.99
CA GLU A 244 -18.90 -7.55 -7.63
C GLU A 244 -18.21 -7.22 -6.30
N THR A 245 -18.03 -5.93 -6.04
CA THR A 245 -17.48 -5.43 -4.77
C THR A 245 -18.58 -5.34 -3.70
N SER A 246 -18.28 -5.78 -2.47
CA SER A 246 -19.11 -5.56 -1.27
C SER A 246 -19.28 -4.06 -0.95
N GLU A 247 -20.39 -3.67 -0.32
CA GLU A 247 -20.73 -2.28 0.09
C GLU A 247 -19.71 -1.70 1.10
N ASP A 248 -18.98 -2.55 1.83
CA ASP A 248 -17.86 -2.13 2.71
C ASP A 248 -16.49 -2.08 2.00
N GLY A 249 -16.40 -2.53 0.74
CA GLY A 249 -15.17 -2.67 -0.04
C GLY A 249 -14.28 -3.87 0.32
N LYS A 250 -14.66 -4.70 1.29
CA LYS A 250 -13.74 -5.67 1.93
C LYS A 250 -13.74 -7.07 1.31
N ALA A 251 -14.69 -7.35 0.42
CA ALA A 251 -14.83 -8.65 -0.24
C ALA A 251 -15.23 -8.49 -1.71
N CYS A 252 -14.72 -9.41 -2.53
CA CYS A 252 -15.21 -9.71 -3.86
C CYS A 252 -16.18 -10.90 -3.79
N VAL A 253 -17.38 -10.73 -4.31
CA VAL A 253 -18.48 -11.69 -4.13
C VAL A 253 -19.22 -11.95 -5.45
N ALA A 254 -19.79 -13.13 -5.63
CA ALA A 254 -20.40 -13.52 -6.91
C ALA A 254 -21.60 -12.62 -7.26
N ASN A 255 -21.69 -12.19 -8.53
CA ASN A 255 -22.83 -11.43 -9.03
C ASN A 255 -24.15 -12.21 -8.83
N ILE A 256 -25.13 -11.55 -8.23
CA ILE A 256 -26.50 -12.06 -8.07
C ILE A 256 -27.40 -11.32 -9.07
N TYR A 257 -28.13 -12.09 -9.89
CA TYR A 257 -29.04 -11.52 -10.87
C TYR A 257 -30.07 -10.59 -10.21
N LYS A 258 -30.16 -9.35 -10.71
CA LYS A 258 -31.00 -8.23 -10.18
C LYS A 258 -30.64 -7.73 -8.78
N CYS A 259 -29.46 -8.08 -8.25
CA CYS A 259 -28.91 -7.43 -7.05
C CYS A 259 -28.22 -6.10 -7.41
N THR A 260 -28.36 -5.08 -6.55
CA THR A 260 -27.68 -3.77 -6.68
C THR A 260 -26.61 -3.55 -5.62
N LYS A 261 -26.71 -4.20 -4.44
CA LYS A 261 -25.73 -4.09 -3.36
C LYS A 261 -25.49 -5.40 -2.63
N TYR A 262 -24.27 -5.58 -2.13
CA TYR A 262 -23.82 -6.82 -1.53
C TYR A 262 -23.18 -6.57 -0.17
N SER A 263 -23.44 -7.48 0.77
CA SER A 263 -22.67 -7.58 2.02
C SER A 263 -21.36 -8.34 1.81
N SER A 264 -20.41 -8.20 2.75
CA SER A 264 -19.14 -8.93 2.71
C SER A 264 -19.25 -10.44 2.94
N SER A 265 -20.45 -10.96 3.23
CA SER A 265 -20.75 -12.41 3.21
C SER A 265 -21.18 -12.93 1.83
N GLY A 266 -21.39 -12.03 0.86
CA GLY A 266 -21.94 -12.34 -0.47
C GLY A 266 -23.46 -12.39 -0.53
N ALA A 267 -24.18 -12.13 0.57
CA ALA A 267 -25.63 -11.94 0.55
C ALA A 267 -25.98 -10.57 -0.01
N CYS A 268 -27.00 -10.51 -0.87
CA CYS A 268 -27.56 -9.31 -1.47
C CYS A 268 -28.33 -8.47 -0.44
N THR A 269 -27.94 -7.21 -0.26
CA THR A 269 -28.57 -6.26 0.68
C THR A 269 -29.64 -5.39 0.02
N GLU A 270 -29.56 -5.16 -1.30
CA GLU A 270 -30.52 -4.36 -2.06
C GLU A 270 -30.72 -4.96 -3.46
N CYS A 271 -31.97 -5.09 -3.89
CA CYS A 271 -32.36 -5.61 -5.21
C CYS A 271 -32.94 -4.50 -6.09
N VAL A 272 -32.91 -4.69 -7.41
CA VAL A 272 -33.59 -3.81 -8.38
C VAL A 272 -35.09 -3.73 -8.06
N THR A 273 -35.68 -2.53 -8.18
CA THR A 273 -37.11 -2.24 -7.96
C THR A 273 -38.04 -3.31 -8.55
N GLY A 274 -38.95 -3.81 -7.73
CA GLY A 274 -39.85 -4.93 -8.06
C GLY A 274 -39.31 -6.32 -7.67
N TYR A 275 -38.11 -6.40 -7.10
CA TYR A 275 -37.51 -7.63 -6.58
C TYR A 275 -37.17 -7.49 -5.09
N THR A 276 -37.21 -8.61 -4.36
CA THR A 276 -36.76 -8.73 -2.96
C THR A 276 -35.72 -9.84 -2.83
N SER A 277 -34.84 -9.77 -1.83
CA SER A 277 -33.94 -10.88 -1.50
C SER A 277 -34.71 -12.05 -0.87
N ASP A 278 -34.33 -13.27 -1.26
CA ASP A 278 -34.79 -14.51 -0.64
C ASP A 278 -34.23 -14.70 0.78
N ALA A 279 -34.72 -15.70 1.52
CA ALA A 279 -34.30 -15.99 2.90
C ALA A 279 -32.80 -16.33 3.04
N THR A 280 -32.13 -16.76 1.96
CA THR A 280 -30.67 -17.00 1.96
C THR A 280 -29.85 -15.79 1.54
N GLY A 281 -30.50 -14.74 1.00
CA GLY A 281 -29.87 -13.55 0.43
C GLY A 281 -29.08 -13.80 -0.86
N LYS A 282 -29.19 -14.99 -1.47
CA LYS A 282 -28.42 -15.38 -2.67
C LYS A 282 -29.16 -15.15 -3.99
N LYS A 283 -30.42 -14.70 -3.93
CA LYS A 283 -31.29 -14.52 -5.09
C LYS A 283 -32.25 -13.35 -4.88
N CYS A 284 -32.29 -12.42 -5.82
CA CYS A 284 -33.40 -11.49 -5.94
C CYS A 284 -34.57 -12.18 -6.67
N VAL A 285 -35.76 -12.21 -6.04
CA VAL A 285 -36.99 -12.77 -6.60
C VAL A 285 -38.01 -11.66 -6.87
N GLU A 286 -38.75 -11.78 -7.97
CA GLU A 286 -39.79 -10.82 -8.36
C GLU A 286 -40.95 -10.83 -7.33
N CYS A 287 -41.32 -9.66 -6.83
CA CYS A 287 -42.20 -9.48 -5.69
C CYS A 287 -43.16 -8.29 -5.91
N SER A 288 -44.12 -8.48 -6.82
CA SER A 288 -45.15 -7.52 -7.20
C SER A 288 -46.42 -7.63 -6.34
N VAL A 289 -46.25 -7.88 -5.04
CA VAL A 289 -47.36 -8.01 -4.06
C VAL A 289 -47.46 -6.73 -3.24
N ASP A 290 -48.61 -6.06 -3.30
CA ASP A 290 -48.86 -4.84 -2.52
C ASP A 290 -48.71 -5.09 -1.02
N GLY A 291 -48.10 -4.12 -0.32
CA GLY A 291 -47.76 -4.24 1.10
C GLY A 291 -46.65 -5.25 1.44
N CYS A 292 -46.14 -6.04 0.49
CA CYS A 292 -45.09 -7.02 0.76
C CYS A 292 -43.71 -6.37 0.94
N GLY A 293 -42.95 -6.87 1.93
CA GLY A 293 -41.57 -6.47 2.22
C GLY A 293 -40.54 -7.50 1.72
N ARG A 294 -40.90 -8.79 1.72
CA ARG A 294 -40.06 -9.90 1.29
C ARG A 294 -40.91 -11.01 0.69
N CYS A 295 -40.57 -11.43 -0.54
CA CYS A 295 -41.00 -12.69 -1.14
C CYS A 295 -39.85 -13.72 -1.10
N ASP A 296 -40.17 -15.02 -0.98
CA ASP A 296 -39.20 -16.12 -1.16
C ASP A 296 -39.33 -16.78 -2.55
N GLU A 297 -40.55 -16.80 -3.11
CA GLU A 297 -40.83 -17.23 -4.48
C GLU A 297 -41.52 -16.11 -5.27
N ARG A 298 -41.67 -16.26 -6.59
CA ARG A 298 -42.25 -15.22 -7.47
C ARG A 298 -43.65 -14.83 -6.98
N ASN A 299 -43.80 -13.60 -6.50
CA ASN A 299 -45.04 -13.05 -5.94
C ASN A 299 -45.63 -13.85 -4.75
N VAL A 300 -44.81 -14.62 -4.01
CA VAL A 300 -45.23 -15.31 -2.78
C VAL A 300 -44.68 -14.55 -1.58
N CYS A 301 -45.52 -13.72 -0.95
CA CYS A 301 -45.08 -12.92 0.19
C CYS A 301 -44.91 -13.78 1.46
N VAL A 302 -43.83 -13.50 2.19
CA VAL A 302 -43.42 -14.22 3.41
C VAL A 302 -43.08 -13.28 4.56
N ALA A 303 -42.82 -12.00 4.29
CA ALA A 303 -42.84 -10.94 5.28
C ALA A 303 -43.43 -9.67 4.65
N CYS A 304 -44.37 -9.04 5.35
CA CYS A 304 -44.96 -7.78 4.92
C CYS A 304 -44.09 -6.57 5.34
N LYS A 305 -44.35 -5.40 4.75
CA LYS A 305 -43.81 -4.12 5.21
C LYS A 305 -44.38 -3.76 6.58
N ASP A 306 -43.74 -2.81 7.27
CA ASP A 306 -44.22 -2.29 8.54
C ASP A 306 -45.69 -1.86 8.46
N LYS A 307 -46.44 -2.17 9.52
CA LYS A 307 -47.90 -2.02 9.63
C LYS A 307 -48.74 -2.82 8.62
N TYR A 308 -48.23 -3.90 8.03
CA TYR A 308 -49.03 -4.89 7.31
C TYR A 308 -48.95 -6.27 7.97
N THR A 309 -50.04 -7.04 7.93
CA THR A 309 -50.11 -8.42 8.45
C THR A 309 -50.22 -9.43 7.31
N LEU A 310 -49.56 -10.58 7.47
CA LEU A 310 -49.57 -11.65 6.47
C LEU A 310 -50.85 -12.48 6.58
N SER A 311 -51.58 -12.59 5.48
CA SER A 311 -52.76 -13.45 5.33
C SER A 311 -52.35 -14.89 5.04
N SER A 312 -53.23 -15.86 5.33
CA SER A 312 -53.10 -17.27 4.93
C SER A 312 -53.04 -17.49 3.41
N GLU A 313 -53.37 -16.47 2.61
CA GLU A 313 -53.21 -16.47 1.15
C GLU A 313 -51.87 -15.88 0.66
N ASN A 314 -50.89 -15.68 1.54
CA ASN A 314 -49.59 -15.03 1.25
C ASN A 314 -49.72 -13.60 0.67
N LYS A 315 -50.79 -12.90 1.07
CA LYS A 315 -51.08 -11.49 0.76
C LYS A 315 -50.90 -10.63 2.01
N CYS A 316 -50.48 -9.38 1.84
CA CYS A 316 -50.35 -8.44 2.95
C CYS A 316 -51.60 -7.58 3.11
N ILE A 317 -52.27 -7.72 4.26
CA ILE A 317 -53.43 -6.93 4.64
C ILE A 317 -52.95 -5.72 5.46
N PRO A 318 -53.50 -4.51 5.28
CA PRO A 318 -53.18 -3.38 6.15
C PRO A 318 -53.47 -3.71 7.62
N GLY A 319 -52.45 -3.59 8.48
CA GLY A 319 -52.63 -3.64 9.92
C GLY A 319 -53.33 -2.35 10.38
N CYS A 320 -54.52 -2.49 10.95
CA CYS A 320 -55.29 -1.34 11.46
C CYS A 320 -54.71 -0.80 12.77
N ASP A 321 -53.66 0.00 12.64
CA ASP A 321 -53.03 0.81 13.68
C ASP A 321 -53.76 2.16 13.89
N VAL A 322 -54.92 2.35 13.23
CA VAL A 322 -55.82 3.49 13.42
C VAL A 322 -56.75 3.21 14.59
N GLU A 323 -56.71 4.07 15.60
CA GLU A 323 -57.50 3.90 16.82
C GLU A 323 -59.01 3.78 16.53
N ASN A 324 -59.68 2.86 17.24
CA ASN A 324 -61.11 2.56 17.11
C ASN A 324 -61.60 2.16 15.69
N CYS A 325 -60.68 1.84 14.78
CA CYS A 325 -60.98 1.29 13.47
C CYS A 325 -61.34 -0.21 13.52
N PHE A 326 -62.10 -0.68 12.52
CA PHE A 326 -62.49 -2.07 12.31
C PHE A 326 -61.86 -2.66 11.03
N SER A 327 -61.78 -1.89 9.95
CA SER A 327 -61.09 -2.27 8.71
C SER A 327 -60.47 -1.06 8.01
N CYS A 328 -59.38 -1.26 7.25
CA CYS A 328 -58.55 -0.19 6.69
C CYS A 328 -58.31 -0.33 5.18
N VAL A 329 -58.14 0.80 4.48
CA VAL A 329 -57.72 0.84 3.06
C VAL A 329 -56.19 0.78 2.96
N THR A 330 -55.50 1.50 3.84
CA THR A 330 -54.05 1.50 4.04
C THR A 330 -53.78 1.57 5.54
N PRO A 331 -52.57 1.27 6.05
CA PRO A 331 -52.34 1.17 7.50
C PRO A 331 -52.60 2.45 8.30
N ASN A 332 -52.70 3.60 7.63
CA ASN A 332 -53.01 4.90 8.23
C ASN A 332 -54.37 5.48 7.77
N GLN A 333 -55.23 4.68 7.09
CA GLN A 333 -56.56 5.13 6.62
C GLN A 333 -57.63 4.06 6.86
N CYS A 334 -58.61 4.37 7.70
CA CYS A 334 -59.73 3.49 8.01
C CYS A 334 -60.77 3.48 6.88
N SER A 335 -61.41 2.33 6.63
CA SER A 335 -62.57 2.14 5.74
C SER A 335 -63.86 1.85 6.48
N ALA A 336 -63.81 1.25 7.69
CA ALA A 336 -64.95 1.17 8.60
C ALA A 336 -64.49 1.25 10.06
N CYS A 337 -65.20 2.06 10.86
CA CYS A 337 -64.94 2.21 12.29
C CYS A 337 -65.70 1.17 13.12
N ARG A 338 -65.29 1.00 14.38
CA ARG A 338 -66.07 0.23 15.38
C ARG A 338 -67.35 0.98 15.75
N GLY A 339 -68.36 0.26 16.23
CA GLY A 339 -69.62 0.87 16.67
C GLY A 339 -69.39 1.91 17.78
N GLY A 340 -70.10 3.03 17.72
CA GLY A 340 -69.86 4.21 18.55
C GLY A 340 -68.91 5.25 17.92
N PHE A 341 -68.43 5.01 16.70
CA PHE A 341 -67.54 5.92 15.97
C PHE A 341 -67.99 6.10 14.52
N ALA A 342 -67.75 7.29 13.95
CA ALA A 342 -67.94 7.59 12.54
C ALA A 342 -66.60 7.76 11.81
N LEU A 343 -66.55 7.40 10.52
CA LEU A 343 -65.38 7.60 9.68
C LEU A 343 -65.35 9.03 9.15
N SER A 344 -64.37 9.84 9.53
CA SER A 344 -64.22 11.19 8.99
C SER A 344 -63.95 11.17 7.49
N ASN A 345 -64.76 11.92 6.73
CA ASN A 345 -64.58 12.07 5.29
C ASN A 345 -63.21 12.69 4.92
N VAL A 346 -62.69 13.57 5.78
CA VAL A 346 -61.46 14.35 5.54
C VAL A 346 -60.20 13.60 5.99
N THR A 347 -60.17 13.11 7.23
CA THR A 347 -58.94 12.52 7.81
C THR A 347 -58.82 11.01 7.66
N LYS A 348 -59.91 10.32 7.27
CA LYS A 348 -60.03 8.84 7.28
C LYS A 348 -59.70 8.19 8.63
N ALA A 349 -59.83 8.94 9.72
CA ALA A 349 -59.77 8.46 11.10
C ALA A 349 -61.18 8.32 11.69
N CYS A 350 -61.29 7.59 12.80
CA CYS A 350 -62.54 7.36 13.51
C CYS A 350 -62.79 8.43 14.59
N VAL A 351 -63.90 9.16 14.47
CA VAL A 351 -64.34 10.15 15.47
C VAL A 351 -65.42 9.56 16.37
N THR A 352 -65.39 9.88 17.67
CA THR A 352 -66.38 9.41 18.66
C THR A 352 -67.76 9.99 18.37
N CYS A 353 -68.82 9.18 18.44
CA CYS A 353 -70.19 9.71 18.45
C CYS A 353 -70.50 10.41 19.78
N THR A 354 -71.22 11.53 19.74
CA THR A 354 -71.49 12.35 20.93
C THR A 354 -72.54 11.71 21.86
N ASP A 355 -73.46 10.91 21.32
CA ASP A 355 -74.42 10.11 22.10
C ASP A 355 -73.85 8.70 22.36
N PRO A 356 -73.65 8.28 23.62
CA PRO A 356 -73.14 6.94 23.97
C PRO A 356 -74.08 5.77 23.62
N LYS A 357 -75.32 6.04 23.21
CA LYS A 357 -76.26 5.02 22.66
C LYS A 357 -76.16 4.88 21.15
N CYS A 358 -75.39 5.75 20.48
CA CYS A 358 -75.27 5.76 19.04
C CYS A 358 -74.31 4.66 18.55
N ARG A 359 -74.76 3.87 17.59
CA ARG A 359 -73.99 2.79 16.94
C ARG A 359 -73.23 3.30 15.72
N VAL A 360 -73.83 4.21 14.95
CA VAL A 360 -73.20 4.97 13.86
C VAL A 360 -73.77 6.38 13.83
N CYS A 361 -72.90 7.39 13.83
CA CYS A 361 -73.24 8.81 13.67
C CYS A 361 -72.75 9.36 12.31
N HIS A 362 -73.07 10.62 12.01
CA HIS A 362 -72.67 11.27 10.77
C HIS A 362 -71.21 11.77 10.84
N ALA A 363 -70.47 11.61 9.74
CA ALA A 363 -69.01 11.81 9.69
C ALA A 363 -68.57 13.25 10.02
N ASP A 364 -69.35 14.22 9.58
CA ASP A 364 -69.03 15.65 9.67
C ASP A 364 -69.84 16.36 10.79
N THR A 365 -70.72 15.61 11.48
CA THR A 365 -71.59 16.05 12.60
C THR A 365 -71.83 14.86 13.56
N PRO A 366 -70.88 14.54 14.46
CA PRO A 366 -70.91 13.33 15.32
C PRO A 366 -72.03 13.30 16.36
N ASP A 367 -72.68 14.43 16.57
CA ASP A 367 -73.92 14.65 17.31
C ASP A 367 -75.19 14.17 16.59
N VAL A 368 -75.15 13.95 15.27
CA VAL A 368 -76.26 13.38 14.49
C VAL A 368 -76.12 11.86 14.42
N CYS A 369 -76.92 11.14 15.20
CA CYS A 369 -76.96 9.68 15.15
C CYS A 369 -77.81 9.14 13.98
N THR A 370 -77.30 8.13 13.26
CA THR A 370 -78.00 7.47 12.14
C THR A 370 -78.51 6.07 12.47
N THR A 371 -77.81 5.34 13.36
CA THR A 371 -78.29 4.08 13.94
C THR A 371 -77.92 4.00 15.41
N PHE A 372 -78.84 3.51 16.24
CA PHE A 372 -78.63 3.29 17.68
C PHE A 372 -78.25 1.82 17.95
N PHE A 373 -77.63 1.55 19.10
CA PHE A 373 -77.49 0.18 19.59
C PHE A 373 -78.86 -0.37 20.02
N THR A 374 -79.12 -1.64 19.72
CA THR A 374 -80.32 -2.32 20.21
C THR A 374 -80.18 -2.70 21.69
N ASP A 375 -81.29 -2.84 22.40
CA ASP A 375 -81.29 -3.26 23.82
C ASP A 375 -80.69 -4.66 24.06
N ALA A 376 -80.49 -5.45 23.00
CA ALA A 376 -79.78 -6.73 23.02
C ALA A 376 -78.24 -6.57 22.90
N GLU A 377 -77.76 -5.52 22.23
CA GLU A 377 -76.32 -5.22 22.09
C GLU A 377 -75.77 -4.46 23.32
N MET A 378 -76.57 -3.59 23.93
CA MET A 378 -76.24 -2.90 25.19
C MET A 378 -76.36 -3.86 26.38
N GLY A 379 -75.47 -4.86 26.44
CA GLY A 379 -75.52 -6.06 27.27
C GLY A 379 -75.65 -5.85 28.78
N LYS A 380 -76.82 -5.42 29.24
CA LYS A 380 -77.17 -5.26 30.65
C LYS A 380 -77.63 -6.60 31.23
N THR A 381 -76.70 -7.55 31.27
CA THR A 381 -76.88 -8.90 31.85
C THR A 381 -76.96 -8.82 33.39
N THR A 382 -78.06 -8.24 33.89
CA THR A 382 -78.49 -8.46 35.27
C THR A 382 -78.74 -9.95 35.45
N LEU A 383 -77.76 -10.65 36.03
CA LEU A 383 -77.82 -12.08 36.30
C LEU A 383 -79.08 -12.38 37.11
N LYS A 384 -80.11 -12.91 36.43
CA LYS A 384 -81.44 -13.14 37.00
C LYS A 384 -81.29 -13.96 38.27
N TRP A 385 -82.00 -13.58 39.34
CA TRP A 385 -81.79 -14.06 40.71
C TRP A 385 -81.71 -15.60 40.88
N TRP A 386 -82.41 -16.38 40.04
CA TRP A 386 -82.32 -17.85 40.02
C TRP A 386 -80.91 -18.39 39.72
N VAL A 387 -80.02 -17.64 39.08
CA VAL A 387 -78.61 -18.04 38.90
C VAL A 387 -77.89 -18.09 40.25
N TRP A 388 -78.14 -17.13 41.13
CA TRP A 388 -77.61 -17.15 42.50
C TRP A 388 -78.25 -18.27 43.35
N LEU A 389 -79.52 -18.60 43.09
CA LEU A 389 -80.18 -19.75 43.69
C LEU A 389 -79.50 -21.07 43.27
N LEU A 390 -79.15 -21.24 41.99
CA LEU A 390 -78.40 -22.41 41.51
C LEU A 390 -76.99 -22.51 42.12
N VAL A 391 -76.28 -21.38 42.27
CA VAL A 391 -74.97 -21.34 42.97
C VAL A 391 -75.11 -21.75 44.45
N ALA A 392 -76.16 -21.27 45.14
CA ALA A 392 -76.44 -21.65 46.52
C ALA A 392 -76.78 -23.15 46.68
N ILE A 393 -77.60 -23.70 45.77
CA ILE A 393 -77.92 -25.14 45.72
C ILE A 393 -76.66 -25.98 45.44
N GLY A 394 -75.81 -25.54 44.50
CA GLY A 394 -74.54 -26.19 44.19
C GLY A 394 -73.59 -26.22 45.40
N ALA A 395 -73.43 -25.10 46.10
CA ALA A 395 -72.63 -25.01 47.31
C ALA A 395 -73.16 -25.94 48.43
N ALA A 396 -74.48 -25.97 48.65
CA ALA A 396 -75.11 -26.86 49.62
C ALA A 396 -74.90 -28.35 49.26
N GLY A 397 -74.99 -28.70 47.98
CA GLY A 397 -74.73 -30.05 47.49
C GLY A 397 -73.29 -30.51 47.72
N VAL A 398 -72.30 -29.64 47.46
CA VAL A 398 -70.88 -29.93 47.73
C VAL A 398 -70.63 -30.13 49.24
N VAL A 399 -71.20 -29.28 50.09
CA VAL A 399 -71.09 -29.42 51.55
C VAL A 399 -71.71 -30.74 52.04
N ALA A 400 -72.89 -31.11 51.53
CA ALA A 400 -73.53 -32.39 51.87
C ALA A 400 -72.70 -33.60 51.43
N LEU A 401 -72.05 -33.54 50.26
CA LEU A 401 -71.18 -34.60 49.74
C LEU A 401 -69.90 -34.75 50.58
N ILE A 402 -69.29 -33.65 51.01
CA ILE A 402 -68.15 -33.64 51.94
C ILE A 402 -68.54 -34.27 53.29
N ILE A 403 -69.71 -33.92 53.84
CA ILE A 403 -70.22 -34.52 55.09
C ILE A 403 -70.46 -36.04 54.91
N ALA A 404 -71.01 -36.47 53.77
CA ALA A 404 -71.21 -37.89 53.47
C ALA A 404 -69.88 -38.66 53.39
N LEU A 405 -68.84 -38.09 52.78
CA LEU A 405 -67.49 -38.69 52.75
C LEU A 405 -66.87 -38.80 54.14
N ILE A 406 -67.00 -37.77 54.98
CA ILE A 406 -66.52 -37.81 56.38
C ILE A 406 -67.25 -38.91 57.17
N LEU A 407 -68.57 -39.03 57.02
CA LEU A 407 -69.36 -40.08 57.67
C LEU A 407 -69.03 -41.49 57.15
N TRP A 408 -68.62 -41.62 55.88
CA TRP A 408 -68.14 -42.89 55.31
C TRP A 408 -66.78 -43.28 55.89
N CYS A 409 -65.81 -42.35 55.91
CA CYS A 409 -64.47 -42.59 56.45
C CYS A 409 -64.45 -42.89 57.95
N CYS A 410 -65.44 -42.42 58.71
CA CYS A 410 -65.53 -42.67 60.16
C CYS A 410 -66.30 -43.95 60.54
N ARG A 411 -66.81 -44.76 59.60
CA ARG A 411 -67.64 -45.93 59.90
C ARG A 411 -66.85 -47.25 59.97
N SER A 412 -65.99 -47.32 60.99
CA SER A 412 -65.43 -48.56 61.58
C SER A 412 -64.28 -49.26 60.82
N PRO A 413 -63.47 -50.11 61.50
CA PRO A 413 -62.07 -50.38 61.12
C PRO A 413 -61.81 -51.86 60.72
N ASP A 414 -60.58 -52.34 60.98
CA ASP A 414 -60.07 -53.72 60.88
C ASP A 414 -59.66 -54.22 59.48
N MET A 415 -58.61 -55.03 59.27
CA MET A 415 -57.34 -55.30 60.00
C MET A 415 -56.47 -56.26 59.13
N ILE A 416 -55.22 -56.58 59.55
CA ILE A 416 -54.30 -57.60 58.96
C ILE A 416 -53.93 -57.35 57.44
N GLU A 417 -52.90 -57.93 56.81
CA GLU A 417 -51.87 -58.90 57.23
C GLU A 417 -50.49 -58.65 56.58
N VAL A 418 -49.44 -59.18 57.20
CA VAL A 418 -48.06 -59.20 56.66
C VAL A 418 -47.78 -60.50 55.91
N GLN A 419 -47.06 -60.41 54.80
CA GLN A 419 -46.36 -61.54 54.20
C GLN A 419 -44.90 -61.14 53.90
N TYR A 420 -43.98 -62.04 54.20
CA TYR A 420 -42.57 -61.95 53.84
C TYR A 420 -42.35 -62.75 52.56
N GLU A 421 -41.41 -62.30 51.73
CA GLU A 421 -40.65 -63.25 50.91
C GLU A 421 -39.18 -62.80 50.87
N GLU A 422 -38.31 -63.64 51.40
CA GLU A 422 -36.86 -63.46 51.29
C GLU A 422 -36.38 -64.03 49.95
N ASN A 423 -35.34 -63.44 49.36
CA ASN A 423 -34.31 -64.23 48.69
C ASN A 423 -32.98 -63.48 48.68
N TYR A 424 -31.88 -64.24 48.69
CA TYR A 424 -30.69 -63.87 49.47
C TYR A 424 -29.39 -63.99 48.64
N TYR A 425 -28.64 -62.89 48.60
CA TYR A 425 -27.18 -62.70 48.41
C TYR A 425 -26.38 -63.59 47.41
N ASP A 426 -25.53 -62.94 46.62
CA ASP A 426 -24.07 -62.89 46.87
C ASP A 426 -23.40 -61.86 45.92
N GLU A 427 -22.20 -61.32 46.13
CA GLU A 427 -21.41 -60.94 47.32
C GLU A 427 -20.34 -59.96 46.78
N GLY A 428 -19.96 -58.89 47.49
CA GLY A 428 -19.25 -57.78 46.83
C GLY A 428 -18.61 -56.72 47.73
N LYS A 429 -17.92 -57.15 48.79
CA LYS A 429 -17.23 -56.30 49.79
C LYS A 429 -16.17 -55.35 49.17
N SER A 430 -15.72 -54.25 49.80
CA SER A 430 -16.29 -53.33 50.81
C SER A 430 -15.22 -52.27 51.19
N LYS A 431 -15.63 -51.04 51.54
CA LYS A 431 -14.96 -49.94 52.30
C LYS A 431 -15.50 -48.61 51.71
N GLY A 432 -16.03 -47.62 52.44
CA GLY A 432 -15.97 -47.33 53.89
C GLY A 432 -15.15 -46.05 54.11
N SER A 433 -15.61 -44.99 54.80
CA SER A 433 -16.85 -44.80 55.57
C SER A 433 -17.13 -43.30 55.81
N SER A 434 -18.36 -42.95 56.22
CA SER A 434 -18.74 -41.76 57.04
C SER A 434 -18.53 -40.32 56.47
N SER A 435 -19.38 -39.31 56.76
CA SER A 435 -20.71 -39.31 57.42
C SER A 435 -21.39 -37.92 57.40
N ARG A 436 -22.74 -37.90 57.26
CA ARG A 436 -23.74 -37.08 58.01
C ARG A 436 -23.63 -35.52 58.06
N SER A 437 -24.71 -34.74 58.18
CA SER A 437 -26.17 -34.99 57.99
C SER A 437 -27.02 -33.71 58.17
N GLY A 438 -28.05 -33.52 57.32
CA GLY A 438 -29.33 -32.87 57.67
C GLY A 438 -29.33 -31.36 58.00
N SER A 439 -30.49 -30.70 58.17
CA SER A 439 -31.88 -31.05 57.79
C SER A 439 -32.80 -29.80 57.85
N SER A 440 -33.80 -29.74 56.96
CA SER A 440 -35.19 -29.22 57.15
C SER A 440 -35.50 -27.81 57.71
N GLN A 441 -36.50 -27.16 57.06
CA GLN A 441 -37.52 -26.23 57.63
C GLN A 441 -37.04 -24.81 58.07
N SER A 442 -37.87 -23.74 58.09
CA SER A 442 -39.23 -23.48 57.52
C SER A 442 -39.66 -21.99 57.67
N SER A 443 -40.70 -21.58 56.92
CA SER A 443 -41.74 -20.58 57.32
C SER A 443 -41.45 -19.06 57.41
N ALA A 444 -42.07 -18.32 56.46
CA ALA A 444 -43.13 -17.31 56.68
C ALA A 444 -42.87 -15.83 57.11
N SER A 445 -43.79 -14.98 56.58
CA SER A 445 -44.40 -13.74 57.13
C SER A 445 -43.67 -12.37 57.19
N GLN A 446 -44.19 -11.43 56.39
CA GLN A 446 -44.64 -10.05 56.70
C GLN A 446 -43.72 -9.00 57.41
N GLY A 447 -43.71 -7.78 56.85
CA GLY A 447 -44.16 -6.59 57.61
C GLY A 447 -43.26 -5.35 57.71
N SER A 448 -43.71 -4.24 57.08
CA SER A 448 -43.66 -2.82 57.53
C SER A 448 -42.33 -2.06 57.78
N SER A 449 -42.23 -0.89 57.11
CA SER A 449 -41.77 0.46 57.55
C SER A 449 -40.39 0.67 58.24
N GLU A 450 -39.79 1.87 58.34
CA GLU A 450 -40.27 3.26 58.09
C GLU A 450 -39.12 4.25 57.67
N SER A 451 -39.45 5.54 57.51
CA SER A 451 -38.70 6.79 57.19
C SER A 451 -37.19 6.90 57.54
N ASP A 452 -36.35 7.68 56.82
CA ASP A 452 -36.30 9.18 56.81
C ASP A 452 -35.49 9.73 55.60
N SER A 453 -35.78 10.89 54.98
CA SER A 453 -35.53 12.32 55.36
C SER A 453 -34.03 12.71 55.38
N ALA A 454 -33.54 13.87 54.87
CA ALA A 454 -34.06 15.11 54.26
C ALA A 454 -32.85 15.92 53.66
N THR A 455 -32.91 17.02 52.87
CA THR A 455 -33.93 17.85 52.17
C THR A 455 -33.26 18.80 51.12
N GLN A 456 -34.05 19.39 50.19
CA GLN A 456 -33.90 20.75 49.59
C GLN A 456 -32.68 21.08 48.66
N GLU A 457 -32.69 22.07 47.74
CA GLU A 457 -33.72 23.07 47.38
C GLU A 457 -33.76 23.48 45.86
N GLU A 458 -34.63 24.44 45.55
CA GLU A 458 -35.05 25.06 44.27
C GLU A 458 -33.95 25.84 43.49
N GLY A 459 -34.14 26.35 42.26
CA GLY A 459 -35.23 26.17 41.27
C GLY A 459 -35.40 27.31 40.24
N SER A 460 -36.29 27.09 39.27
CA SER A 460 -37.02 28.05 38.39
C SER A 460 -36.32 29.11 37.50
N SER A 461 -36.47 28.92 36.18
CA SER A 461 -37.12 29.85 35.21
C SER A 461 -36.79 31.36 35.15
N ARG A 462 -36.22 31.85 34.02
CA ARG A 462 -36.92 32.72 33.02
C ARG A 462 -36.06 33.19 31.82
N SER A 463 -36.74 33.71 30.79
CA SER A 463 -36.23 34.19 29.50
C SER A 463 -35.66 35.63 29.53
N SER A 464 -34.78 35.98 28.58
CA SER A 464 -34.88 37.22 27.76
C SER A 464 -33.76 37.40 26.70
N ARG A 465 -33.92 38.42 25.84
CA ARG A 465 -32.99 38.95 24.81
C ARG A 465 -31.74 39.59 25.49
N THR A 466 -30.63 40.01 24.83
CA THR A 466 -30.52 40.86 23.62
C THR A 466 -29.07 40.93 23.05
N SER A 467 -28.95 41.45 21.82
CA SER A 467 -27.79 41.78 20.95
C SER A 467 -26.42 42.21 21.50
N SER A 468 -25.35 41.76 20.85
CA SER A 468 -24.16 42.50 20.32
C SER A 468 -23.29 41.51 19.50
N SER A 469 -22.54 41.80 18.41
CA SER A 469 -21.87 42.99 17.81
C SER A 469 -20.35 43.01 18.06
N LEU A 470 -19.58 43.43 17.03
CA LEU A 470 -18.09 43.35 16.84
C LEU A 470 -17.61 41.98 16.33
N ARG A 471 -16.93 41.87 15.17
CA ARG A 471 -15.62 42.41 14.70
C ARG A 471 -14.41 41.69 15.32
N GLU A 472 -13.76 40.85 14.51
CA GLU A 472 -12.54 41.24 13.78
C GLU A 472 -12.75 41.01 12.27
#